data_AF-A0A1V5ZM88-F1
#
_entry.id   AF-A0A1V5ZM88-F1
#
_cell.length_a   1.000
_cell.length_b   1.000
_cell.length_c   1.000
_cell.angle_alpha   90.00
_cell.angle_beta   90.00
_cell.angle_gamma   90.00
#
_symmetry.space_group_name_H-M   'P 1'
#
loop_
_entity.id
_entity.type
_entity.pdbx_description
1 polymer ?
#
loop_
_entity_poly.entity_id
_entity_poly.type
_entity_poly.pdbx_seq_one_letter_code
_entity_poly.pdbx_strand_id
1 'polypeptide(L)'
;MNEYQNLVLEIIELNSQNKVTLDEFKNIKRMFSKKHKLSDIPTNIKLIRAYHQLLKAKKISKNIDIENLFKKRSIRSDSGIVAVQVLTKPYPCPGQCIFCPNEK
;
A
#
# COMPACT_ATOMS: atom_id res chain seq x y z
N MET A 1 21.62 -0.04 -3.79
CA MET A 1 20.33 0.25 -3.12
C MET A 1 19.29 0.46 -4.19
N ASN A 2 18.07 -0.04 -4.00
CA ASN A 2 16.99 0.21 -4.96
C ASN A 2 16.63 1.71 -4.95
N GLU A 3 16.29 2.30 -6.09
CA GLU A 3 15.90 3.73 -6.16
C GLU A 3 14.75 4.06 -5.20
N TYR A 4 13.82 3.12 -5.03
CA TYR A 4 12.72 3.24 -4.07
C TYR A 4 13.18 3.24 -2.60
N GLN A 5 14.29 2.57 -2.27
CA GLN A 5 14.84 2.61 -0.91
C GLN A 5 15.43 3.99 -0.61
N ASN A 6 16.09 4.60 -1.59
CA ASN A 6 16.62 5.96 -1.46
C ASN A 6 15.51 6.98 -1.27
N LEU A 7 14.42 6.88 -2.05
CA LEU A 7 13.25 7.74 -1.86
C LEU A 7 12.63 7.57 -0.47
N VAL A 8 12.54 6.34 0.06
CA VAL A 8 12.01 6.13 1.42
C VAL A 8 12.89 6.81 2.46
N LEU A 9 14.22 6.74 2.33
CA LEU A 9 15.15 7.42 3.25
C LEU A 9 15.00 8.95 3.16
N GLU A 10 14.94 9.51 1.95
CA GLU A 10 14.73 10.94 1.72
C GLU A 10 13.42 11.44 2.35
N ILE A 11 12.34 10.66 2.25
CA ILE A 11 11.05 11.00 2.88
C ILE A 11 11.13 10.94 4.41
N ILE A 12 11.86 9.99 4.98
CA ILE A 12 12.05 9.89 6.44
C ILE A 12 12.86 11.09 6.96
N GLU A 13 13.91 11.49 6.24
CA GLU A 13 14.70 12.68 6.58
C GLU A 13 13.86 13.96 6.52
N LEU A 14 13.12 14.18 5.43
CA LEU A 14 12.24 15.35 5.29
C LEU A 14 11.16 15.39 6.37
N ASN A 15 10.55 14.25 6.70
CA ASN A 15 9.53 14.16 7.74
C ASN A 15 10.08 14.37 9.16
N SER A 16 11.38 14.18 9.36
CA SER A 16 12.03 14.46 10.66
C SER A 16 12.24 15.96 10.87
N GLN A 17 12.38 16.75 9.80
CA GLN A 17 12.56 18.19 9.86
C GLN A 17 11.24 18.95 9.93
N ASN A 18 10.27 18.57 9.10
CA ASN A 18 8.93 19.10 9.09
C ASN A 18 7.94 17.98 8.76
N LYS A 19 6.82 17.91 9.47
CA LYS A 19 5.81 16.88 9.24
C LYS A 19 5.26 16.98 7.82
N VAL A 20 5.53 15.96 7.01
CA VAL A 20 5.18 15.94 5.59
C VAL A 20 3.68 15.74 5.42
N THR A 21 3.04 16.64 4.68
CA THR A 21 1.64 16.57 4.31
C THR A 21 1.41 15.64 3.11
N LEU A 22 0.16 15.24 2.87
CA LEU A 22 -0.18 14.35 1.74
C LEU A 22 0.12 14.97 0.37
N ASP A 23 -0.01 16.28 0.23
CA ASP A 23 0.25 16.97 -1.04
C ASP A 23 1.75 17.15 -1.28
N GLU A 24 2.53 17.45 -0.23
CA GLU A 24 3.98 17.40 -0.30
C GLU A 24 4.47 16.00 -0.66
N PHE A 25 3.91 14.95 -0.06
CA PHE A 25 4.25 13.56 -0.41
C PHE A 25 4.00 13.24 -1.89
N LYS A 26 2.90 13.73 -2.48
CA LYS A 26 2.65 13.58 -3.93
C LYS A 26 3.69 14.34 -4.76
N ASN A 27 4.04 15.55 -4.34
CA ASN A 27 5.03 16.38 -5.03
C ASN A 27 6.44 15.77 -4.96
N ILE A 28 6.86 15.26 -3.79
CA ILE A 28 8.14 14.55 -3.61
C ILE A 28 8.23 13.36 -4.57
N LYS A 29 7.18 12.53 -4.65
CA LYS A 29 7.15 11.40 -5.60
C LYS A 29 7.30 11.84 -7.06
N ARG A 30 6.66 12.94 -7.45
CA ARG A 30 6.77 13.50 -8.81
C ARG A 30 8.17 14.05 -9.08
N MET A 31 8.73 14.81 -8.15
CA MET A 31 10.07 15.38 -8.26
C MET A 31 11.13 14.29 -8.34
N PHE A 32 11.03 13.27 -7.49
CA PHE A 32 11.93 12.12 -7.53
C PHE A 32 11.83 11.36 -8.87
N SER A 33 10.61 11.14 -9.37
CA SER A 33 10.40 10.52 -10.69
C SER A 33 11.08 11.30 -11.80
N LYS A 34 11.01 12.64 -11.76
CA LYS A 34 11.67 13.53 -12.73
C LYS A 34 13.20 13.48 -12.60
N LYS A 35 13.73 13.50 -11.37
CA LYS A 35 15.17 13.46 -11.08
C LYS A 35 15.81 12.14 -11.52
N HIS A 36 15.13 11.03 -11.27
CA HIS A 36 15.61 9.68 -11.60
C HIS A 36 15.16 9.18 -12.97
N LYS A 37 14.45 10.01 -13.76
CA LYS A 37 13.90 9.66 -15.07
C LYS A 37 13.10 8.35 -15.05
N LEU A 38 12.34 8.13 -13.99
CA LEU A 38 11.47 6.97 -13.85
C LEU A 38 10.34 7.05 -14.87
N SER A 39 10.04 5.93 -15.53
CA SER A 39 8.94 5.80 -16.49
C SER A 39 7.58 6.01 -15.83
N ASP A 40 7.44 5.61 -14.57
CA ASP A 40 6.21 5.72 -13.78
C ASP A 40 6.47 6.29 -12.39
N ILE A 41 5.47 7.02 -11.87
CA ILE A 41 5.47 7.49 -10.50
C ILE A 41 5.40 6.29 -9.55
N PRO A 42 6.24 6.23 -8.49
CA PRO A 42 6.21 5.13 -7.52
C PRO A 42 4.84 4.96 -6.88
N THR A 43 4.28 3.75 -6.98
CA THR A 43 3.03 3.39 -6.28
C THR A 43 3.29 3.20 -4.79
N ASN A 44 2.31 3.56 -3.95
CA ASN A 44 2.43 3.43 -2.50
C ASN A 44 2.79 1.99 -2.06
N ILE A 45 2.31 0.97 -2.78
CA ILE A 45 2.65 -0.45 -2.51
C ILE A 45 4.15 -0.70 -2.68
N LYS A 46 4.78 -0.15 -3.73
CA LYS A 46 6.23 -0.27 -3.94
C LYS A 46 7.00 0.39 -2.78
N LEU A 47 6.52 1.54 -2.29
CA LEU A 47 7.13 2.26 -1.17
C LEU A 47 7.00 1.50 0.16
N ILE A 48 5.83 0.95 0.46
CA ILE A 48 5.62 0.11 1.65
C ILE A 48 6.53 -1.11 1.61
N ARG A 49 6.65 -1.77 0.45
CA ARG A 49 7.57 -2.91 0.28
C ARG A 49 9.02 -2.49 0.54
N ALA A 50 9.47 -1.37 -0.03
CA ALA A 50 10.83 -0.86 0.18
C ALA A 50 11.08 -0.49 1.66
N TYR A 51 10.11 0.15 2.31
CA TYR A 51 10.16 0.47 3.74
C TYR A 51 10.27 -0.79 4.61
N HIS A 52 9.45 -1.82 4.37
CA HIS A 52 9.56 -3.09 5.09
C HIS A 52 10.88 -3.81 4.86
N GLN A 53 11.47 -3.72 3.66
CA GLN A 53 12.80 -4.26 3.38
C GLN A 53 13.87 -3.54 4.21
N LEU A 54 13.82 -2.21 4.33
CA LEU A 54 14.75 -1.43 5.14
C LEU A 54 14.60 -1.72 6.63
N LEU A 55 13.38 -1.91 7.13
CA LEU A 55 13.13 -2.35 8.50
C LEU A 55 13.71 -3.74 8.80
N LYS A 56 13.49 -4.71 7.90
CA LYS A 56 14.07 -6.06 8.03
C LYS A 56 15.59 -6.02 8.04
N ALA A 57 16.18 -5.14 7.24
CA ALA A 57 17.62 -4.91 7.19
C ALA A 57 18.16 -4.08 8.38
N LYS A 58 17.30 -3.67 9.34
CA LYS A 58 17.64 -2.82 10.51
C LYS A 58 18.32 -1.49 10.15
N LYS A 59 18.09 -0.98 8.94
CA LYS A 59 18.66 0.30 8.49
C LYS A 59 17.86 1.52 8.98
N ILE A 60 16.60 1.29 9.33
CA ILE A 60 15.67 2.32 9.82
C ILE A 60 14.92 1.79 11.03
N SER A 61 14.48 2.70 11.89
CA SER A 61 13.55 2.40 12.99
C SER A 61 12.10 2.48 12.51
N LYS A 62 11.21 1.75 13.19
CA LYS A 62 9.78 1.77 12.87
C LYS A 62 9.18 3.12 13.26
N ASN A 63 8.56 3.81 12.30
CA ASN A 63 7.86 5.07 12.52
C ASN A 63 6.40 4.96 12.06
N ILE A 64 5.46 5.20 12.99
CA ILE A 64 4.02 5.07 12.75
C ILE A 64 3.49 6.14 11.78
N ASP A 65 4.07 7.34 11.80
CA ASP A 65 3.64 8.46 10.96
C ASP A 65 3.97 8.19 9.50
N ILE A 66 5.14 7.60 9.24
CA ILE A 66 5.57 7.19 7.89
C ILE A 66 4.70 6.05 7.37
N GLU A 67 4.39 5.06 8.21
CA GLU A 67 3.47 3.98 7.83
C GLU A 67 2.09 4.52 7.48
N ASN A 68 1.60 5.51 8.22
CA ASN A 68 0.33 6.18 7.93
C ASN A 68 0.39 7.04 6.66
N LEU A 69 1.50 7.73 6.41
CA LEU A 69 1.71 8.52 5.19
C LEU A 69 1.67 7.66 3.93
N PHE A 70 2.20 6.43 4.01
CA PHE A 70 2.21 5.52 2.87
C PHE A 70 0.87 4.80 2.66
N LYS A 71 -0.04 4.79 3.65
CA LYS A 71 -1.40 4.23 3.46
C LYS A 71 -2.16 5.01 2.39
N LYS A 72 -2.89 4.28 1.55
CA LYS A 72 -3.65 4.88 0.44
C LYS A 72 -4.91 5.62 0.94
N ARG A 73 -5.56 5.11 1.97
CA ARG A 73 -6.70 5.74 2.67
C ARG A 73 -6.51 5.56 4.17
N SER A 74 -6.94 6.54 4.95
CA SER A 74 -6.96 6.47 6.42
C SER A 74 -8.01 5.47 6.93
N ILE A 75 -9.14 5.37 6.23
CA ILE A 75 -10.27 4.49 6.55
C ILE A 75 -10.48 3.42 5.47
N ARG A 76 -11.09 2.30 5.87
CA ARG A 76 -11.41 1.18 4.96
C ARG A 76 -12.76 1.31 4.25
N SER A 77 -13.70 2.04 4.85
CA SER A 77 -15.03 2.30 4.31
C SER A 77 -15.44 3.72 4.69
N ASP A 78 -16.03 4.45 3.75
CA ASP A 78 -16.48 5.83 3.96
C ASP A 78 -17.76 5.87 4.83
N SER A 79 -18.55 4.78 4.87
CA SER A 79 -19.74 4.65 5.75
C SER A 79 -19.44 3.98 7.09
N GLY A 80 -18.20 3.55 7.32
CA GLY A 80 -17.82 2.77 8.51
C GLY A 80 -18.23 1.29 8.47
N ILE A 81 -19.01 0.86 7.46
CA ILE A 81 -19.43 -0.55 7.30
C ILE A 81 -18.49 -1.26 6.33
N VAL A 82 -17.92 -2.39 6.75
CA VAL A 82 -17.05 -3.23 5.91
C VAL A 82 -17.70 -4.60 5.72
N ALA A 83 -18.16 -4.88 4.49
CA ALA A 83 -18.71 -6.20 4.16
C ALA A 83 -17.58 -7.24 4.08
N VAL A 84 -17.66 -8.28 4.93
CA VAL A 84 -16.74 -9.41 4.92
C VAL A 84 -17.51 -10.63 4.45
N GLN A 85 -17.23 -11.09 3.23
CA GLN A 85 -17.82 -12.31 2.70
C GLN A 85 -17.02 -13.52 3.18
N VAL A 86 -17.71 -14.49 3.76
CA VAL A 86 -17.15 -15.78 4.15
C VAL A 86 -17.87 -16.88 3.40
N LEU A 87 -17.11 -17.86 2.93
CA LEU A 87 -17.64 -19.08 2.34
C LEU A 87 -17.42 -20.22 3.32
N THR A 88 -18.47 -20.96 3.62
CA THR A 88 -18.37 -22.20 4.40
C THR A 88 -17.94 -23.35 3.50
N LYS A 89 -17.52 -24.46 4.12
CA LYS A 89 -17.20 -25.68 3.39
C LYS A 89 -18.38 -26.04 2.45
N PRO A 90 -18.12 -26.38 1.17
CA PRO A 90 -19.18 -26.84 0.28
C PRO A 90 -19.85 -28.09 0.88
N TYR A 91 -21.18 -28.00 1.05
CA TYR A 91 -22.01 -29.10 1.52
C TYR A 91 -22.54 -29.88 0.30
N PRO A 92 -22.66 -31.22 0.37
CA PRO A 92 -23.20 -31.99 -0.75
C PRO A 92 -24.59 -31.47 -1.14
N CYS A 93 -24.70 -31.06 -2.40
CA CYS A 93 -25.95 -30.60 -3.01
C CYS A 93 -26.61 -31.78 -3.73
N PRO A 94 -27.94 -32.00 -3.57
CA PRO A 94 -28.66 -33.09 -4.23
C PRO A 94 -28.74 -32.97 -5.77
N GLY A 95 -28.33 -31.84 -6.35
CA GLY A 95 -27.99 -31.75 -7.78
C GLY A 95 -29.15 -31.85 -8.79
N GLN A 96 -30.41 -31.77 -8.35
CA GLN A 96 -31.58 -31.91 -9.23
C GLN A 96 -32.18 -30.55 -9.69
N CYS A 97 -31.40 -29.47 -9.69
CA CYS A 97 -31.92 -28.13 -9.95
C CYS A 97 -31.82 -27.73 -11.45
N ILE A 98 -32.94 -27.30 -12.03
CA ILE A 98 -33.05 -26.81 -13.43
C ILE A 98 -32.12 -25.60 -13.72
N PHE A 99 -31.74 -24.85 -12.68
CA PHE A 99 -30.87 -23.67 -12.80
C PHE A 99 -29.49 -23.90 -12.18
N CYS A 100 -29.04 -25.15 -12.00
CA CYS A 100 -27.74 -25.41 -11.40
C CYS A 100 -26.63 -24.91 -12.34
N PRO A 101 -25.82 -23.91 -11.95
CA PRO A 101 -24.76 -23.36 -12.81
C PRO A 101 -23.58 -24.33 -13.04
N ASN A 102 -23.64 -25.55 -12.49
CA ASN A 102 -22.67 -26.62 -12.69
C ASN A 102 -22.96 -27.49 -13.92
N GLU A 103 -24.04 -27.24 -14.66
CA GLU A 103 -24.22 -27.83 -16.01
C GLU A 103 -23.18 -27.22 -16.96
N LYS A 104 -22.56 -28.09 -17.77
CA LYS A 104 -21.66 -27.68 -18.86
C LYS A 104 -22.43 -27.06 -20.03
#